data_AF-A0AAD9TZ66-F1
#
_entry.id   AF-A0AAD9TZ66-F1
#
_cell.length_a   1.000
_cell.length_b   1.000
_cell.length_c   1.000
_cell.angle_alpha   90.00
_cell.angle_beta   90.00
_cell.angle_gamma   90.00
#
_symmetry.space_group_name_H-M   'P 1'
#
loop_
_entity.id
_entity.type
_entity.pdbx_description
1 polymer ?
#
loop_
_entity_poly.entity_id
_entity_poly.type
_entity_poly.pdbx_seq_one_letter_code
_entity_poly.pdbx_strand_id
1 'polypeptide(L)'
;MDKAARSYTVLKYNRHMEELRNLHQNALNYVIKVGPHKWSRVQCPKRRYRVMTINVAECINACLKFTRKLPMLTLTKFIRNMLQRWFHDRHRTAQSMRHLLTDAAHLVILKRVDKCAYMTVNPVEWNIFSVKRSRKQWTVDLARKTCTCKKFQIDMFPSSHTLAAARERNLDYTFLCADFYKRQKLIDAYSVPIMHVGHPSSWIVPTDIADRVVLNPMSRRQA
;
A
#
# COMPACT_ATOMS: atom_id res chain seq x y z
N MET A 1 12.60 10.06 -12.90
CA MET A 1 12.43 9.83 -11.44
C MET A 1 11.65 8.55 -11.10
N ASP A 2 10.42 8.34 -11.63
CA ASP A 2 9.55 7.21 -11.22
C ASP A 2 10.18 5.80 -11.39
N LYS A 3 10.90 5.56 -12.49
CA LYS A 3 11.61 4.28 -12.73
C LYS A 3 12.67 3.98 -11.66
N ALA A 4 13.47 4.98 -11.28
CA ALA A 4 14.44 4.87 -10.21
C ALA A 4 13.73 4.64 -8.86
N ALA A 5 12.68 5.42 -8.57
CA ALA A 5 11.93 5.33 -7.33
C ALA A 5 11.33 3.93 -7.09
N ARG A 6 10.81 3.29 -8.14
CA ARG A 6 10.16 1.97 -8.12
C ARG A 6 11.13 0.79 -8.21
N SER A 7 12.43 1.03 -8.36
CA SER A 7 13.42 -0.02 -8.55
C SER A 7 13.56 -0.91 -7.32
N TYR A 8 13.67 -2.22 -7.58
CA TYR A 8 13.82 -3.24 -6.53
C TYR A 8 15.28 -3.59 -6.24
N THR A 9 16.21 -3.24 -7.13
CA THR A 9 17.63 -3.56 -6.99
C THR A 9 18.48 -2.31 -7.18
N VAL A 10 19.61 -2.24 -6.49
CA VAL A 10 20.58 -1.12 -6.58
C VAL A 10 21.08 -0.97 -8.02
N LEU A 11 21.35 -2.09 -8.70
CA LEU A 11 21.78 -2.08 -10.10
C LEU A 11 20.77 -1.35 -11.03
N LYS A 12 19.46 -1.66 -10.90
CA LYS A 12 18.43 -1.01 -11.72
C LYS A 12 18.23 0.45 -11.32
N TYR A 13 18.30 0.73 -10.02
CA TYR A 13 18.24 2.09 -9.51
C TYR A 13 19.38 2.95 -10.10
N ASN A 14 20.63 2.50 -10.00
CA ASN A 14 21.79 3.21 -10.53
C ASN A 14 21.68 3.43 -12.04
N ARG A 15 21.26 2.41 -12.80
CA ARG A 15 21.00 2.55 -14.23
C ARG A 15 19.98 3.66 -14.53
N HIS A 16 18.85 3.70 -13.82
CA HIS A 16 17.84 4.73 -14.03
C HIS A 16 18.26 6.12 -13.52
N MET A 17 19.19 6.19 -12.56
CA MET A 17 19.80 7.44 -12.13
C MET A 17 20.76 7.98 -13.18
N GLU A 18 21.52 7.11 -13.84
CA GLU A 18 22.38 7.50 -14.97
C GLU A 18 21.56 7.95 -16.18
N GLU A 19 20.50 7.21 -16.52
CA GLU A 19 19.53 7.65 -17.55
C GLU A 19 18.95 9.04 -17.22
N LEU A 20 18.66 9.32 -15.94
CA LEU A 20 18.18 10.65 -15.51
C LEU A 20 19.27 11.73 -15.62
N ARG A 21 20.52 11.39 -15.30
CA ARG A 21 21.68 12.28 -15.44
C ARG A 21 21.80 12.78 -16.88
N ASN A 22 21.77 11.84 -17.82
CA ASN A 22 21.96 12.11 -19.24
C ASN A 22 20.82 12.93 -19.85
N LEU A 23 19.61 12.81 -19.33
CA LEU A 23 18.44 13.56 -19.81
C LEU A 23 18.33 14.94 -19.16
N HIS A 24 18.47 15.03 -17.83
CA HIS A 24 18.21 16.25 -17.07
C HIS A 24 19.07 16.34 -15.79
N GLN A 25 20.25 16.95 -15.88
CA GLN A 25 21.16 17.16 -14.75
C GLN A 25 20.52 17.93 -13.57
N ASN A 26 19.71 18.97 -13.87
CA ASN A 26 19.04 19.75 -12.83
C ASN A 26 18.03 18.90 -12.03
N ALA A 27 17.30 18.02 -12.72
CA ALA A 27 16.38 17.09 -12.07
C ALA A 27 17.14 16.08 -11.20
N LEU A 28 18.30 15.60 -11.64
CA LEU A 28 19.17 14.74 -10.84
C LEU A 28 19.62 15.44 -9.56
N ASN A 29 20.13 16.67 -9.66
CA ASN A 29 20.59 17.45 -8.51
C ASN A 29 19.46 17.66 -7.49
N TYR A 30 18.25 17.96 -7.96
CA TYR A 30 17.07 18.07 -7.11
C TYR A 30 16.77 16.78 -6.36
N VAL A 31 16.67 15.63 -7.05
CA VAL A 31 16.28 14.37 -6.38
C VAL A 31 17.35 13.85 -5.41
N ILE A 32 18.63 14.14 -5.68
CA ILE A 32 19.73 13.87 -4.74
C ILE A 32 19.56 14.76 -3.51
N LYS A 33 19.35 16.06 -3.69
CA LYS A 33 19.16 17.03 -2.59
C LYS A 33 17.97 16.68 -1.69
N VAL A 34 16.86 16.19 -2.25
CA VAL A 34 15.69 15.74 -1.47
C VAL A 34 16.05 14.59 -0.52
N GLY A 35 17.02 13.75 -0.90
CA GLY A 35 17.46 12.57 -0.17
C GLY A 35 16.79 11.29 -0.70
N PRO A 36 17.54 10.38 -1.37
CA PRO A 36 16.99 9.16 -1.96
C PRO A 36 16.21 8.26 -1.00
N HIS A 37 16.58 8.22 0.27
CA HIS A 37 15.85 7.50 1.32
C HIS A 37 14.38 7.96 1.47
N LYS A 38 14.04 9.18 1.02
CA LYS A 38 12.70 9.78 1.06
C LYS A 38 11.82 9.46 -0.15
N TRP A 39 12.35 8.94 -1.25
CA TRP A 39 11.54 8.67 -2.44
C TRP A 39 11.85 7.33 -3.13
N SER A 40 13.03 6.75 -2.92
CA SER A 40 13.46 5.50 -3.54
C SER A 40 13.16 4.29 -2.67
N ARG A 41 12.55 3.26 -3.27
CA ARG A 41 12.28 1.98 -2.61
C ARG A 41 13.54 1.27 -2.13
N VAL A 42 14.61 1.30 -2.92
CA VAL A 42 15.84 0.57 -2.59
C VAL A 42 16.72 1.30 -1.58
N GLN A 43 16.61 2.63 -1.51
CA GLN A 43 17.40 3.47 -0.58
C GLN A 43 16.64 3.76 0.72
N CYS A 44 15.36 3.39 0.83
CA CYS A 44 14.59 3.62 2.05
C CYS A 44 14.94 2.56 3.09
N PRO A 45 15.38 2.94 4.31
CA PRO A 45 15.67 1.98 5.36
C PRO A 45 14.40 1.26 5.86
N LYS A 46 13.24 1.89 5.71
CA LYS A 46 11.93 1.33 6.06
C LYS A 46 11.25 0.72 4.83
N ARG A 47 10.45 -0.32 5.06
CA ARG A 47 9.64 -0.93 4.00
C ARG A 47 8.56 0.06 3.56
N ARG A 48 8.66 0.55 2.33
CA ARG A 48 7.55 1.25 1.69
C ARG A 48 6.60 0.24 1.08
N TYR A 49 5.52 -0.01 1.82
CA TYR A 49 4.32 -0.59 1.24
C TYR A 49 3.96 0.24 0.01
N ARG A 50 3.60 -0.45 -1.08
CA ARG A 50 3.41 0.01 -2.47
C ARG A 50 2.73 1.38 -2.70
N VAL A 51 2.15 2.00 -1.68
CA VAL A 51 1.60 3.36 -1.65
C VAL A 51 2.72 4.40 -1.64
N MET A 52 3.24 4.71 -2.83
CA MET A 52 4.07 5.90 -3.06
C MET A 52 3.25 7.03 -3.68
N THR A 53 1.95 7.07 -3.36
CA THR A 53 0.99 8.01 -3.96
C THR A 53 0.32 8.83 -2.87
N ILE A 54 0.13 10.11 -3.15
CA ILE A 54 -0.66 11.05 -2.35
C ILE A 54 -2.17 10.86 -2.54
N ASN A 55 -2.58 9.83 -3.29
CA ASN A 55 -3.94 9.58 -3.73
C ASN A 55 -4.95 9.51 -2.56
N VAL A 56 -4.54 9.04 -1.38
CA VAL A 56 -5.43 9.02 -0.21
C VAL A 56 -5.74 10.44 0.26
N ALA A 57 -4.72 11.29 0.40
CA ALA A 57 -4.90 12.68 0.80
C ALA A 57 -5.68 13.46 -0.27
N GLU A 58 -5.36 13.25 -1.56
CA GLU A 58 -6.09 13.87 -2.68
C GLU A 58 -7.56 13.44 -2.72
N CYS A 59 -7.85 12.15 -2.54
CA CYS A 59 -9.21 11.62 -2.50
C CYS A 59 -10.02 12.23 -1.35
N ILE A 60 -9.44 12.26 -0.14
CA ILE A 60 -10.09 12.88 1.02
C ILE A 60 -10.29 14.38 0.78
N ASN A 61 -9.28 15.10 0.27
CA ASN A 61 -9.39 16.53 -0.05
C ASN A 61 -10.48 16.82 -1.09
N ALA A 62 -10.63 15.95 -2.09
CA ALA A 62 -11.70 16.05 -3.07
C ALA A 62 -13.08 15.87 -2.42
N CYS A 63 -13.24 14.86 -1.56
CA CYS A 63 -14.48 14.65 -0.79
C CYS A 63 -14.81 15.83 0.14
N LEU A 64 -13.80 16.52 0.67
CA LEU A 64 -13.96 17.62 1.62
C LEU A 64 -13.93 19.02 1.00
N LYS A 65 -13.85 19.14 -0.33
CA LYS A 65 -13.63 20.41 -1.04
C LYS A 65 -14.60 21.51 -0.62
N PHE A 66 -15.88 21.17 -0.49
CA PHE A 66 -16.95 22.10 -0.12
C PHE A 66 -17.25 22.11 1.38
N THR A 67 -17.21 20.94 2.02
CA THR A 67 -17.56 20.80 3.45
C THR A 67 -16.55 21.47 4.37
N ARG A 68 -15.28 21.63 3.94
CA ARG A 68 -14.28 22.39 4.69
C ARG A 68 -14.58 23.89 4.83
N LYS A 69 -15.55 24.43 4.09
CA LYS A 69 -16.03 25.81 4.22
C LYS A 69 -17.19 25.95 5.20
N LEU A 70 -17.73 24.83 5.70
CA LEU A 70 -18.85 24.81 6.62
C LEU A 70 -18.37 24.88 8.09
N PRO A 71 -19.26 25.21 9.05
CA PRO A 71 -18.93 25.17 10.46
C PRO A 71 -18.33 23.82 10.88
N MET A 72 -17.43 23.85 11.87
CA MET A 72 -16.71 22.66 12.36
C MET A 72 -17.64 21.49 12.69
N LEU A 73 -18.79 21.77 13.33
CA LEU A 73 -19.78 20.74 13.65
C LEU A 73 -20.32 20.04 12.38
N THR A 74 -20.61 20.80 11.34
CA THR A 74 -21.12 20.28 10.06
C THR A 74 -20.04 19.47 9.34
N LEU A 75 -18.79 19.94 9.35
CA LEU A 75 -17.65 19.21 8.79
C LEU A 75 -17.45 17.86 9.49
N THR A 76 -17.45 17.83 10.82
CA THR A 76 -17.28 16.59 11.60
C THR A 76 -18.43 15.61 11.34
N LYS A 77 -19.68 16.09 11.31
CA LYS A 77 -20.85 15.25 10.95
C LYS A 77 -20.71 14.66 9.55
N PHE A 78 -20.25 15.46 8.57
CA PHE A 78 -20.03 14.99 7.21
C PHE A 78 -18.95 13.90 7.13
N ILE A 79 -17.78 14.14 7.75
CA ILE A 79 -16.67 13.17 7.78
C ILE A 79 -17.14 11.86 8.41
N ARG A 80 -17.85 11.92 9.53
CA ARG A 80 -18.41 10.74 10.20
C ARG A 80 -19.34 9.95 9.27
N ASN A 81 -20.32 10.62 8.64
CA ASN A 81 -21.28 9.98 7.73
C ASN A 81 -20.58 9.37 6.49
N MET A 82 -19.55 10.03 5.98
CA MET A 82 -18.74 9.50 4.88
C MET A 82 -18.01 8.24 5.31
N LEU A 83 -17.27 8.28 6.44
CA LEU A 83 -16.52 7.13 6.94
C LEU A 83 -17.44 5.96 7.30
N GLN A 84 -18.59 6.21 7.93
CA GLN A 84 -19.57 5.17 8.27
C GLN A 84 -20.02 4.40 7.02
N ARG A 85 -20.44 5.09 5.95
CA ARG A 85 -20.82 4.46 4.68
C ARG A 85 -19.66 3.69 4.07
N TRP A 86 -18.49 4.30 4.04
CA TRP A 86 -17.28 3.71 3.49
C TRP A 86 -16.81 2.45 4.22
N PHE A 87 -16.89 2.42 5.56
CA PHE A 87 -16.56 1.24 6.36
C PHE A 87 -17.58 0.13 6.11
N HIS A 88 -18.88 0.46 6.13
CA HIS A 88 -19.93 -0.49 5.82
C HIS A 88 -19.78 -1.12 4.43
N ASP A 89 -19.62 -0.30 3.39
CA ASP A 89 -19.48 -0.78 2.01
C ASP A 89 -18.22 -1.63 1.84
N ARG A 90 -17.07 -1.19 2.40
CA ARG A 90 -15.81 -1.95 2.30
C ARG A 90 -15.88 -3.27 3.07
N HIS A 91 -16.49 -3.29 4.25
CA HIS A 91 -16.71 -4.51 5.01
C HIS A 91 -17.57 -5.50 4.22
N ARG A 92 -18.71 -5.04 3.69
CA ARG A 92 -19.60 -5.85 2.84
C ARG A 92 -18.88 -6.37 1.60
N THR A 93 -18.13 -5.53 0.90
CA THR A 93 -17.32 -5.95 -0.25
C THR A 93 -16.30 -7.01 0.16
N ALA A 94 -15.57 -6.81 1.26
CA ALA A 94 -14.58 -7.78 1.74
C ALA A 94 -15.21 -9.14 2.10
N GLN A 95 -16.39 -9.14 2.73
CA GLN A 95 -17.15 -10.36 3.04
C GLN A 95 -17.63 -11.10 1.78
N SER A 96 -17.96 -10.38 0.71
CA SER A 96 -18.38 -10.97 -0.57
C SER A 96 -17.24 -11.58 -1.41
N MET A 97 -15.98 -11.28 -1.09
CA MET A 97 -14.83 -11.80 -1.84
C MET A 97 -14.75 -13.32 -1.70
N ARG A 98 -14.54 -14.03 -2.81
CA ARG A 98 -14.54 -15.51 -2.82
C ARG A 98 -13.21 -16.12 -2.39
N HIS A 99 -12.11 -15.44 -2.72
CA HIS A 99 -10.76 -15.97 -2.53
C HIS A 99 -10.20 -15.71 -1.13
N LEU A 100 -9.20 -16.51 -0.72
CA LEU A 100 -8.48 -16.29 0.54
C LEU A 100 -7.69 -14.97 0.55
N LEU A 101 -7.20 -14.56 -0.63
CA LEU A 101 -6.60 -13.26 -0.86
C LEU A 101 -7.67 -12.25 -1.26
N THR A 102 -7.42 -10.97 -1.00
CA THR A 102 -8.23 -9.89 -1.57
C THR A 102 -8.26 -9.97 -3.11
N ASP A 103 -9.35 -9.57 -3.76
CA ASP A 103 -9.48 -9.65 -5.22
C ASP A 103 -8.33 -8.94 -5.95
N ALA A 104 -7.92 -7.77 -5.46
CA ALA A 104 -6.78 -7.03 -6.02
C ALA A 104 -5.47 -7.82 -5.92
N ALA A 105 -5.22 -8.52 -4.81
CA ALA A 105 -4.05 -9.38 -4.65
C ALA A 105 -4.15 -10.63 -5.53
N HIS A 106 -5.33 -11.25 -5.59
CA HIS A 106 -5.59 -12.42 -6.44
C HIS A 106 -5.33 -12.10 -7.92
N LEU A 107 -5.84 -10.97 -8.43
CA LEU A 107 -5.57 -10.52 -9.80
C LEU A 107 -4.07 -10.30 -10.08
N VAL A 108 -3.30 -9.84 -9.09
CA VAL A 108 -1.84 -9.71 -9.22
C VAL A 108 -1.17 -11.08 -9.28
N ILE A 109 -1.63 -12.07 -8.52
CA ILE A 109 -1.14 -13.45 -8.60
C ILE A 109 -1.39 -14.01 -9.99
N LEU A 110 -2.62 -13.94 -10.51
CA LEU A 110 -2.95 -14.49 -11.84
C LEU A 110 -2.03 -13.92 -12.93
N LYS A 111 -1.80 -12.59 -12.92
CA LYS A 111 -0.86 -11.92 -13.83
C LYS A 111 0.61 -12.35 -13.66
N ARG A 112 0.99 -12.85 -12.49
CA ARG A 112 2.35 -13.37 -12.21
C ARG A 112 2.46 -14.85 -12.53
N VAL A 113 1.40 -15.65 -12.33
CA VAL A 113 1.30 -17.07 -12.68
C VAL A 113 1.43 -17.24 -14.19
N ASP A 114 0.75 -16.42 -14.99
CA ASP A 114 0.88 -16.42 -16.45
C ASP A 114 2.36 -16.33 -16.91
N LYS A 115 3.16 -15.53 -16.20
CA LYS A 115 4.59 -15.37 -16.51
C LYS A 115 5.45 -16.58 -16.16
N CYS A 116 4.95 -17.50 -15.33
CA CYS A 116 5.66 -18.70 -14.89
C CYS A 116 5.78 -19.72 -16.02
N ALA A 117 4.84 -19.74 -16.97
CA ALA A 117 4.85 -20.68 -18.10
C ALA A 117 6.15 -20.60 -18.94
N TYR A 118 6.83 -19.46 -18.92
CA TYR A 118 8.06 -19.20 -19.67
C TYR A 118 9.34 -19.32 -18.81
N MET A 119 9.28 -20.04 -17.68
CA MET A 119 10.38 -20.16 -16.73
C MET A 119 10.80 -21.61 -16.56
N THR A 120 12.10 -21.85 -16.58
CA THR A 120 12.70 -23.15 -16.22
C THR A 120 13.11 -23.10 -14.75
N VAL A 121 12.63 -24.03 -13.95
CA VAL A 121 12.94 -24.13 -12.52
C VAL A 121 13.87 -25.32 -12.32
N ASN A 122 14.98 -25.11 -11.62
CA ASN A 122 15.88 -26.18 -11.22
C ASN A 122 16.03 -26.13 -9.69
N PRO A 123 15.70 -27.22 -8.98
CA PRO A 123 16.02 -27.33 -7.55
C PRO A 123 17.53 -27.22 -7.32
N VAL A 124 17.92 -26.49 -6.28
CA VAL A 124 19.32 -26.38 -5.81
C VAL A 124 19.45 -27.07 -4.46
N GLU A 125 18.49 -26.81 -3.56
CA GLU A 125 18.30 -27.49 -2.29
C GLU A 125 16.79 -27.63 -2.01
N TRP A 126 16.41 -28.28 -0.91
CA TRP A 126 15.01 -28.50 -0.53
C TRP A 126 14.12 -27.24 -0.65
N ASN A 127 14.61 -26.08 -0.19
CA ASN A 127 13.87 -24.81 -0.23
C ASN A 127 14.43 -23.80 -1.24
N ILE A 128 15.50 -24.14 -1.96
CA ILE A 128 16.23 -23.21 -2.81
C ILE A 128 16.13 -23.63 -4.27
N PHE A 129 15.69 -22.70 -5.11
CA PHE A 129 15.44 -22.95 -6.53
C PHE A 129 16.16 -21.92 -7.38
N SER A 130 16.75 -22.39 -8.46
CA SER A 130 17.26 -21.57 -9.55
C SER A 130 16.19 -21.47 -10.63
N VAL A 131 15.62 -20.27 -10.79
CA VAL A 131 14.61 -19.97 -11.80
C VAL A 131 15.24 -19.20 -12.95
N LYS A 132 15.17 -19.74 -14.16
CA LYS A 132 15.72 -19.16 -15.38
C LYS A 132 14.60 -18.69 -16.31
N ARG A 133 14.80 -17.54 -16.96
CA ARG A 133 13.98 -17.05 -18.06
C ARG A 133 14.86 -16.34 -19.07
N SER A 134 14.92 -16.87 -20.29
CA SER A 134 15.83 -16.37 -21.33
C SER A 134 17.28 -16.33 -20.78
N ARG A 135 18.01 -15.22 -20.96
CA ARG A 135 19.40 -15.04 -20.47
C ARG A 135 19.52 -14.60 -19.01
N LYS A 136 18.45 -14.71 -18.20
CA LYS A 136 18.44 -14.23 -16.81
C LYS A 136 18.07 -15.36 -15.86
N GLN A 137 18.67 -15.32 -14.68
CA GLN A 137 18.49 -16.31 -13.64
C GLN A 137 18.27 -15.62 -12.29
N TRP A 138 17.44 -16.23 -11.45
CA TRP A 138 17.17 -15.79 -10.09
C TRP A 138 17.20 -16.97 -9.13
N THR A 139 17.72 -16.74 -7.94
CA THR A 139 17.64 -17.70 -6.84
C THR A 139 16.45 -17.34 -5.98
N VAL A 140 15.61 -18.32 -5.68
CA VAL A 140 14.44 -18.22 -4.81
C VAL A 140 14.70 -19.11 -3.61
N ASP A 141 14.47 -18.58 -2.41
CA ASP A 141 14.44 -19.34 -1.16
C ASP A 141 13.02 -19.22 -0.59
N LEU A 142 12.28 -20.33 -0.62
CA LEU A 142 10.89 -20.38 -0.16
C LEU A 142 10.78 -20.32 1.36
N ALA A 143 11.73 -20.89 2.10
CA ALA A 143 11.74 -20.88 3.56
C ALA A 143 12.01 -19.48 4.11
N ARG A 144 13.05 -18.81 3.61
CA ARG A 144 13.39 -17.44 4.00
C ARG A 144 12.50 -16.37 3.34
N LYS A 145 11.58 -16.78 2.48
CA LYS A 145 10.71 -15.92 1.68
C LYS A 145 11.48 -14.85 0.88
N THR A 146 12.56 -15.26 0.21
CA THR A 146 13.41 -14.34 -0.56
C THR A 146 13.55 -14.72 -2.03
N CYS A 147 13.84 -13.73 -2.86
CA CYS A 147 14.25 -13.93 -4.23
C CYS A 147 15.31 -12.88 -4.60
N THR A 148 16.28 -13.22 -5.45
CA THR A 148 17.31 -12.26 -5.89
C THR A 148 16.73 -11.09 -6.69
N CYS A 149 15.51 -11.23 -7.24
CA CYS A 149 14.76 -10.13 -7.84
C CYS A 149 14.28 -9.06 -6.83
N LYS A 150 14.43 -9.33 -5.53
CA LYS A 150 14.05 -8.52 -4.37
C LYS A 150 12.55 -8.25 -4.17
N LYS A 151 11.70 -8.58 -5.15
CA LYS A 151 10.25 -8.34 -5.06
C LYS A 151 9.57 -9.12 -3.93
N PHE A 152 9.96 -10.37 -3.71
CA PHE A 152 9.28 -11.24 -2.76
C PHE A 152 9.39 -10.70 -1.33
N GLN A 153 10.60 -10.39 -0.89
CA GLN A 153 10.89 -9.87 0.45
C GLN A 153 10.44 -8.42 0.64
N ILE A 154 10.48 -7.58 -0.41
CA ILE A 154 10.09 -6.17 -0.32
C ILE A 154 8.57 -6.01 -0.33
N ASP A 155 7.89 -6.65 -1.30
CA ASP A 155 6.43 -6.59 -1.39
C ASP A 155 5.77 -7.49 -0.32
N MET A 156 6.52 -8.43 0.28
CA MET A 156 5.97 -9.52 1.11
C MET A 156 4.88 -10.31 0.38
N PHE A 157 5.10 -10.48 -0.93
CA PHE A 157 4.16 -11.05 -1.87
C PHE A 157 4.93 -11.80 -2.96
N PRO A 158 4.56 -13.04 -3.28
CA PRO A 158 5.36 -13.92 -4.13
C PRO A 158 5.55 -13.32 -5.53
N SER A 159 6.81 -13.23 -5.96
CA SER A 159 7.15 -12.81 -7.32
C SER A 159 6.80 -13.89 -8.34
N SER A 160 6.82 -13.61 -9.64
CA SER A 160 6.65 -14.66 -10.66
C SER A 160 7.69 -15.78 -10.53
N HIS A 161 8.94 -15.48 -10.15
CA HIS A 161 9.94 -16.52 -9.91
C HIS A 161 9.58 -17.37 -8.68
N THR A 162 9.09 -16.71 -7.63
CA THR A 162 8.63 -17.37 -6.41
C THR A 162 7.47 -18.31 -6.68
N LEU A 163 6.51 -17.89 -7.51
CA LEU A 163 5.37 -18.71 -7.91
C LEU A 163 5.81 -19.91 -8.75
N ALA A 164 6.77 -19.74 -9.66
CA ALA A 164 7.34 -20.85 -10.42
C ALA A 164 8.01 -21.88 -9.50
N ALA A 165 8.82 -21.44 -8.53
CA ALA A 165 9.43 -22.32 -7.53
C ALA A 165 8.39 -22.98 -6.60
N ALA A 166 7.35 -22.26 -6.20
CA ALA A 166 6.27 -22.81 -5.37
C ALA A 166 5.49 -23.90 -6.10
N ARG A 167 5.26 -23.73 -7.41
CA ARG A 167 4.63 -24.75 -8.27
C ARG A 167 5.45 -26.04 -8.30
N GLU A 168 6.77 -25.94 -8.42
CA GLU A 168 7.67 -27.11 -8.38
C GLU A 168 7.55 -27.90 -7.07
N ARG A 169 7.29 -27.20 -5.97
CA ARG A 169 7.09 -27.79 -4.64
C ARG A 169 5.65 -28.23 -4.34
N ASN A 170 4.70 -28.05 -5.27
CA ASN A 170 3.27 -28.15 -5.00
C ASN A 170 2.84 -27.35 -3.74
N LEU A 171 3.50 -26.21 -3.50
CA LEU A 171 3.22 -25.36 -2.35
C LEU A 171 2.12 -24.36 -2.68
N ASP A 172 1.10 -24.27 -1.82
CA ASP A 172 0.10 -23.22 -1.97
C ASP A 172 0.74 -21.83 -1.74
N TYR A 173 0.67 -21.00 -2.78
CA TYR A 173 1.22 -19.65 -2.77
C TYR A 173 0.53 -18.72 -1.77
N THR A 174 -0.67 -19.06 -1.27
CA THR A 174 -1.37 -18.23 -0.29
C THR A 174 -0.57 -18.12 1.02
N PHE A 175 0.17 -19.16 1.43
CA PHE A 175 1.07 -19.15 2.59
C PHE A 175 2.33 -18.29 2.40
N LEU A 176 2.68 -17.99 1.15
CA LEU A 176 3.78 -17.09 0.82
C LEU A 176 3.38 -15.62 0.89
N CYS A 177 2.07 -15.32 0.92
CA CYS A 177 1.56 -13.96 1.00
C CYS A 177 1.50 -13.49 2.46
N ALA A 178 1.92 -12.24 2.72
CA ALA A 178 1.70 -11.64 4.03
C ALA A 178 0.20 -11.43 4.33
N ASP A 179 -0.13 -11.41 5.62
CA ASP A 179 -1.52 -11.42 6.09
C ASP A 179 -2.34 -10.22 5.62
N PHE A 180 -1.75 -9.04 5.46
CA PHE A 180 -2.46 -7.85 5.01
C PHE A 180 -2.94 -7.92 3.55
N TYR A 181 -2.59 -8.98 2.80
CA TYR A 181 -3.18 -9.29 1.50
C TYR A 181 -4.37 -10.25 1.57
N LYS A 182 -4.61 -10.87 2.74
CA LYS A 182 -5.68 -11.85 2.95
C LYS A 182 -7.01 -11.14 3.14
N ARG A 183 -8.07 -11.76 2.63
CA ARG A 183 -9.47 -11.29 2.76
C ARG A 183 -9.83 -11.07 4.23
N GLN A 184 -9.48 -12.01 5.10
CA GLN A 184 -9.82 -11.91 6.53
C GLN A 184 -9.29 -10.63 7.17
N LYS A 185 -8.03 -10.25 6.91
CA LYS A 185 -7.48 -9.01 7.45
C LYS A 185 -8.18 -7.76 6.92
N LEU A 186 -8.72 -7.81 5.71
CA LEU A 186 -9.53 -6.71 5.18
C LEU A 186 -10.90 -6.64 5.87
N ILE A 187 -11.53 -7.77 6.15
CA ILE A 187 -12.78 -7.84 6.93
C ILE A 187 -12.53 -7.26 8.32
N ASP A 188 -11.52 -7.76 9.03
CA ASP A 188 -11.17 -7.32 10.38
C ASP A 188 -10.92 -5.80 10.43
N ALA A 189 -10.22 -5.25 9.43
CA ALA A 189 -9.89 -3.82 9.35
C ALA A 189 -11.12 -2.89 9.22
N TYR A 190 -12.25 -3.39 8.70
CA TYR A 190 -13.49 -2.62 8.53
C TYR A 190 -14.64 -3.14 9.41
N SER A 191 -14.35 -4.03 10.36
CA SER A 191 -15.36 -4.67 11.22
C SER A 191 -15.96 -3.74 12.27
N VAL A 192 -15.20 -2.74 12.72
CA VAL A 192 -15.64 -1.81 13.77
C VAL A 192 -16.63 -0.79 13.17
N PRO A 193 -17.89 -0.75 13.64
CA PRO A 193 -18.87 0.19 13.15
C PRO A 193 -18.57 1.60 13.64
N ILE A 194 -18.80 2.59 12.77
CA ILE A 194 -18.75 4.00 13.15
C ILE A 194 -20.17 4.41 13.55
N MET A 195 -20.37 4.58 14.86
CA MET A 195 -21.68 4.90 15.43
C MET A 195 -22.04 6.37 15.26
N HIS A 196 -23.32 6.68 15.41
CA HIS A 196 -23.79 8.05 15.49
C HIS A 196 -23.58 8.61 16.89
N VAL A 197 -23.33 9.91 16.93
CA VAL A 197 -23.43 10.66 18.18
C VAL A 197 -24.93 10.82 18.45
N GLY A 198 -25.36 10.44 19.66
CA GLY A 198 -26.75 10.58 20.09
C GLY A 198 -27.24 12.04 20.03
N HIS A 199 -28.52 12.25 20.28
CA HIS A 199 -29.07 13.61 20.34
C HIS A 199 -28.41 14.40 21.49
N PRO A 200 -28.14 15.71 21.36
CA PRO A 200 -27.52 16.50 22.43
C PRO A 200 -28.23 16.42 23.79
N SER A 201 -29.54 16.21 23.80
CA SER A 201 -30.31 16.01 25.03
C SER A 201 -29.93 14.75 25.82
N SER A 202 -29.27 13.78 25.20
CA SER A 202 -28.82 12.55 25.84
C SER A 202 -27.36 12.59 26.27
N TRP A 203 -26.68 13.73 26.11
CA TRP A 203 -25.26 13.84 26.42
C TRP A 203 -25.05 14.16 27.90
N ILE A 204 -24.19 13.40 28.55
CA ILE A 204 -23.66 13.75 29.86
C ILE A 204 -22.45 14.64 29.59
N VAL A 205 -22.62 15.96 29.77
CA VAL A 205 -21.56 16.96 29.56
C VAL A 205 -20.89 17.24 30.91
N PRO A 206 -19.59 16.94 31.07
CA PRO A 206 -18.84 17.31 32.26
C PRO A 206 -18.91 18.82 32.53
N THR A 207 -19.00 19.22 33.79
CA THR A 207 -19.13 20.63 34.21
C THR A 207 -18.00 21.51 33.67
N ASP A 208 -16.76 21.01 33.67
CA ASP A 208 -15.60 21.70 33.12
C ASP A 208 -15.70 22.01 31.61
N ILE A 209 -16.53 21.26 30.88
CA ILE A 209 -16.83 21.51 29.46
C ILE A 209 -18.04 22.43 29.31
N ALA A 210 -19.08 22.26 30.14
CA ALA A 210 -20.27 23.09 30.11
C ALA A 210 -19.95 24.56 30.42
N ASP A 211 -19.01 24.80 31.34
CA ASP A 211 -18.62 26.14 31.79
C ASP A 211 -17.62 26.83 30.85
N ARG A 212 -17.13 26.12 29.82
CA ARG A 212 -16.19 26.70 28.84
C ARG A 212 -16.89 27.68 27.90
N VAL A 213 -16.50 28.95 28.01
CA VAL A 213 -16.84 29.97 27.02
C VAL A 213 -16.00 29.78 25.76
N VAL A 214 -16.60 29.26 24.69
CA VAL A 214 -15.96 29.16 23.38
C VAL A 214 -16.17 30.48 22.63
N LEU A 215 -15.13 31.31 22.59
CA LEU A 215 -15.14 32.54 21.80
C LEU A 215 -15.10 32.22 20.30
N ASN A 216 -15.74 33.06 19.48
CA ASN A 216 -15.61 32.95 18.03
C ASN A 216 -14.13 33.04 17.63
N PRO A 217 -13.68 32.23 16.67
CA PRO A 217 -12.33 32.36 16.15
C PRO A 217 -12.14 33.77 15.61
N MET A 218 -11.05 34.45 16.00
CA MET A 218 -10.74 35.78 15.48
C MET A 218 -10.71 35.72 13.95
N SER A 219 -11.67 36.39 13.31
CA SER A 219 -11.77 36.43 11.86
C SER A 219 -10.59 37.23 11.30
N ARG A 220 -9.55 36.54 10.83
CA ARG A 220 -8.65 37.12 9.82
C ARG A 220 -8.95 36.51 8.47
N ARG A 221 -9.74 37.26 7.69
CA ARG A 221 -9.69 37.34 6.23
C ARG A 221 -10.41 38.62 5.81
N GLN A 222 -9.67 39.73 5.79
CA GLN A 222 -9.93 40.76 4.78
C GLN A 222 -9.50 40.18 3.43
N ALA A 223 -10.30 40.48 2.41
CA ALA A 223 -10.18 39.98 1.04
C ALA A 223 -8.84 40.35 0.39
#